data_AF-A0A815W813-F1
#
_entry.id   AF-A0A815W813-F1
#
_cell.length_a   1.000
_cell.length_b   1.000
_cell.length_c   1.000
_cell.angle_alpha   90.00
_cell.angle_beta   90.00
_cell.angle_gamma   90.00
#
_symmetry.space_group_name_H-M   'P 1'
#
loop_
_entity.id
_entity.type
_entity.pdbx_description
1 polymer ?
#
loop_
_entity_poly.entity_id
_entity_poly.type
_entity_poly.pdbx_seq_one_letter_code
_entity_poly.pdbx_strand_id
1 'polypeptide(L)'
;STLNCSGDPLEQWCQHQIKLCNSSLIVYNKLFIITHSIILQPEFAQGKRLGGENIQDVLNQPEEDEYFHFQKEFIKLPCDIQEFHDRIPDGHLSNIFSAISSYRLPQKTHTIYETTIAVNRQDYVNVYHTITDVYTVYLLCCFFQRNPKSVRILFLDAHPKGNLDI
;
A
#
# COMPACT_ATOMS: atom_id res chain seq x y z
N SER A 1 -13.83 7.05 10.88
CA SER A 1 -12.93 6.62 11.98
C SER A 1 -12.37 7.86 12.66
N THR A 2 -12.19 7.83 13.97
CA THR A 2 -11.46 8.86 14.72
C THR A 2 -9.96 8.71 14.49
N LEU A 3 -9.29 9.79 14.11
CA LEU A 3 -7.83 9.84 13.94
C LEU A 3 -7.17 10.22 15.27
N ASN A 4 -6.02 9.63 15.58
CA ASN A 4 -5.17 10.09 16.67
C ASN A 4 -4.06 11.01 16.12
N CYS A 5 -4.23 12.32 16.29
CA CYS A 5 -3.29 13.34 15.84
C CYS A 5 -2.35 13.83 16.96
N SER A 6 -2.23 13.13 18.09
CA SER A 6 -1.39 13.58 19.21
C SER A 6 0.01 12.96 19.16
N GLY A 7 1.05 13.79 19.32
CA GLY A 7 2.44 13.37 19.42
C GLY A 7 3.15 13.27 18.07
N ASP A 8 4.48 13.35 18.11
CA ASP A 8 5.36 13.20 16.93
C ASP A 8 5.51 11.70 16.59
N PRO A 9 5.34 11.26 15.32
CA PRO A 9 5.08 12.02 14.09
C PRO A 9 3.59 12.19 13.70
N LEU A 10 2.66 11.68 14.51
CA LEU A 10 1.22 11.61 14.16
C LEU A 10 0.57 12.98 13.96
N GLU A 11 1.00 13.98 14.74
CA GLU A 11 0.50 15.36 14.61
C GLU A 11 0.79 15.95 13.22
N GLN A 12 2.01 15.73 12.71
CA GLN A 12 2.42 16.23 11.40
C GLN A 12 1.61 15.61 10.26
N TRP A 13 1.20 14.35 10.41
CA TRP A 13 0.39 13.66 9.40
C TRP A 13 -0.99 14.31 9.25
N CYS A 14 -1.55 14.88 10.31
CA CYS A 14 -2.86 15.53 10.25
C CYS A 14 -2.85 16.91 9.57
N GLN A 15 -1.69 17.54 9.39
CA GLN A 15 -1.58 18.91 8.88
C GLN A 15 -1.74 19.00 7.36
N HIS A 16 -1.32 17.99 6.61
CA HIS A 16 -1.30 18.01 5.13
C HIS A 16 -2.06 16.83 4.55
N GLN A 17 -3.31 17.08 4.14
CA GLN A 17 -4.18 16.07 3.54
C GLN A 17 -4.68 16.52 2.17
N ILE A 18 -4.59 15.64 1.18
CA ILE A 18 -5.25 15.82 -0.12
C ILE A 18 -6.40 14.82 -0.17
N LYS A 19 -7.64 15.33 -0.20
CA LYS A 19 -8.86 14.51 -0.27
C LYS A 19 -9.35 14.46 -1.70
N LEU A 20 -9.56 13.26 -2.22
CA LEU A 20 -10.01 13.01 -3.58
C LEU A 20 -11.25 12.12 -3.55
N CYS A 21 -12.11 12.22 -4.56
CA CYS A 21 -13.30 11.39 -4.72
C CYS A 21 -14.24 11.37 -3.52
N ASN A 22 -14.69 12.55 -3.07
CA ASN A 22 -15.53 12.69 -1.87
C ASN A 22 -14.90 12.01 -0.63
N SER A 23 -13.57 12.10 -0.50
CA SER A 23 -12.78 11.45 0.56
C SER A 23 -12.69 9.92 0.46
N SER A 24 -13.08 9.31 -0.67
CA SER A 24 -12.86 7.88 -0.91
C SER A 24 -11.38 7.53 -1.01
N LEU A 25 -10.55 8.51 -1.41
CA LEU A 25 -9.09 8.44 -1.35
C LEU A 25 -8.56 9.68 -0.61
N ILE A 26 -7.64 9.48 0.33
CA ILE A 26 -6.99 10.57 1.07
C ILE A 26 -5.49 10.32 1.09
N VAL A 27 -4.70 11.31 0.67
CA VAL A 27 -3.23 11.28 0.71
C VAL A 27 -2.75 12.07 1.92
N TYR A 28 -1.92 11.48 2.76
CA TYR A 28 -1.34 12.10 3.95
C TYR A 28 0.13 12.43 3.72
N ASN A 29 0.47 13.71 3.61
CA ASN A 29 1.84 14.24 3.52
C ASN A 29 2.79 13.49 2.56
N LYS A 30 2.26 12.92 1.46
CA LYS A 30 2.96 11.98 0.55
C LYS A 30 3.44 10.67 1.19
N LEU A 31 3.19 10.41 2.47
CA LEU A 31 3.69 9.25 3.20
C LEU A 31 2.88 7.99 2.89
N PHE A 32 1.55 8.10 2.96
CA PHE A 32 0.63 7.00 2.73
C PHE A 32 -0.70 7.48 2.16
N ILE A 33 -1.46 6.52 1.62
CA ILE A 33 -2.83 6.72 1.13
C ILE A 33 -3.82 5.93 1.98
N ILE A 34 -5.00 6.51 2.17
CA ILE A 34 -6.17 5.80 2.70
C ILE A 34 -7.18 5.68 1.60
N THR A 35 -7.79 4.50 1.51
CA THR A 35 -9.01 4.33 0.72
C THR A 35 -10.13 3.72 1.55
N HIS A 36 -11.36 4.13 1.30
CA HIS A 36 -12.55 3.62 2.00
C HIS A 36 -13.21 2.46 1.27
N SER A 37 -13.05 2.39 -0.05
CA SER A 37 -13.51 1.32 -0.91
C SER A 37 -12.73 1.37 -2.21
N ILE A 38 -11.95 0.33 -2.46
CA ILE A 38 -11.25 0.10 -3.73
C ILE A 38 -11.49 -1.31 -4.19
N ILE A 39 -11.25 -1.52 -5.48
CA ILE A 39 -11.14 -2.84 -6.06
C ILE A 39 -9.71 -3.00 -6.51
N LEU A 40 -9.07 -4.07 -6.06
CA LEU A 40 -7.76 -4.47 -6.54
C LEU A 40 -7.96 -5.49 -7.65
N GLN A 41 -7.24 -5.33 -8.74
CA GLN A 41 -7.20 -6.25 -9.88
C GLN A 41 -5.78 -6.83 -10.00
N PRO A 42 -5.46 -7.91 -9.26
CA PRO A 42 -4.11 -8.46 -9.19
C PRO A 42 -3.51 -8.83 -10.54
N GLU A 43 -4.34 -9.11 -11.55
CA GLU A 43 -3.90 -9.39 -12.92
C GLU A 43 -3.14 -8.22 -13.59
N PHE A 44 -3.26 -7.00 -13.05
CA PHE A 44 -2.52 -5.82 -13.50
C PHE A 44 -1.27 -5.53 -12.64
N ALA A 45 -0.95 -6.38 -11.66
CA ALA A 45 0.36 -6.39 -11.00
C ALA A 45 1.29 -7.35 -11.74
N GLN A 46 2.37 -6.83 -12.31
CA GLN A 46 3.34 -7.62 -13.06
C GLN A 46 4.65 -7.67 -12.31
N GLY A 47 5.15 -8.87 -12.05
CA GLY A 47 6.46 -9.10 -11.48
C GLY A 47 7.16 -10.21 -12.24
N LYS A 48 8.48 -10.22 -12.21
CA LYS A 48 9.24 -11.37 -12.71
C LYS A 48 9.17 -12.55 -11.73
N ARG A 49 8.99 -12.23 -10.45
CA ARG A 49 8.79 -13.17 -9.34
C ARG A 49 7.36 -13.13 -8.84
N LEU A 50 6.97 -14.21 -8.18
CA LEU A 50 5.67 -14.30 -7.52
C LEU A 50 5.78 -13.89 -6.03
N GLY A 51 6.98 -13.98 -5.47
CA GLY A 51 7.19 -13.88 -4.04
C GLY A 51 6.95 -15.21 -3.34
N GLY A 52 7.58 -15.37 -2.17
CA GLY A 52 7.51 -16.59 -1.38
C GLY A 52 8.38 -17.75 -1.88
N GLU A 53 9.22 -17.53 -2.90
CA GLU A 53 10.22 -18.51 -3.33
C GLU A 53 11.22 -18.83 -2.19
N ASN A 54 11.82 -20.02 -2.19
CA ASN A 54 12.88 -20.31 -1.21
C ASN A 54 14.11 -19.47 -1.55
N ILE A 55 14.75 -18.90 -0.53
CA ILE A 55 15.94 -18.06 -0.70
C ILE A 55 17.06 -18.74 -1.51
N GLN A 56 17.17 -20.07 -1.42
CA GLN A 56 18.18 -20.85 -2.15
C GLN A 56 17.96 -20.86 -3.67
N ASP A 57 16.71 -20.69 -4.12
CA ASP A 57 16.33 -20.73 -5.54
C ASP A 57 16.52 -19.35 -6.23
N VAL A 58 16.82 -18.33 -5.45
CA VAL A 58 16.83 -16.91 -5.85
C VAL A 58 18.09 -16.16 -5.37
N LEU A 59 19.13 -16.91 -4.97
CA LEU A 59 20.42 -16.34 -4.60
C LEU A 59 21.00 -15.49 -5.72
N ASN A 60 21.50 -14.29 -5.38
CA ASN A 60 22.08 -13.31 -6.30
C ASN A 60 21.12 -12.79 -7.38
N GLN A 61 19.80 -12.85 -7.15
CA GLN A 61 18.87 -12.21 -8.07
C GLN A 61 18.97 -10.68 -8.02
N PRO A 62 18.74 -9.99 -9.15
CA PRO A 62 18.53 -8.55 -9.15
C PRO A 62 17.36 -8.16 -8.25
N GLU A 63 17.55 -7.16 -7.39
CA GLU A 63 16.51 -6.64 -6.49
C GLU A 63 15.28 -6.14 -7.26
N GLU A 64 15.48 -5.58 -8.45
CA GLU A 64 14.40 -5.15 -9.35
C GLU A 64 13.40 -6.26 -9.70
N ASP A 65 13.83 -7.53 -9.66
CA ASP A 65 12.98 -8.68 -9.93
C ASP A 65 11.98 -8.95 -8.77
N GLU A 66 12.22 -8.36 -7.59
CA GLU A 66 11.41 -8.51 -6.36
C GLU A 66 10.29 -7.46 -6.27
N TYR A 67 10.24 -6.50 -7.19
CA TYR A 67 9.21 -5.46 -7.19
C TYR A 67 8.13 -5.71 -8.25
N PHE A 68 6.88 -5.49 -7.85
CA PHE A 68 5.78 -5.45 -8.80
C PHE A 68 5.73 -4.10 -9.54
N HIS A 69 5.53 -4.17 -10.84
CA HIS A 69 5.10 -3.06 -11.67
C HIS A 69 3.58 -3.06 -11.79
N PHE A 70 2.93 -2.02 -11.25
CA PHE A 70 1.48 -1.87 -11.28
C PHE A 70 1.05 -1.14 -12.54
N GLN A 71 0.31 -1.83 -13.40
CA GLN A 71 -0.26 -1.23 -14.59
C GLN A 71 -1.55 -0.47 -14.25
N LYS A 72 -1.93 0.46 -15.14
CA LYS A 72 -3.26 1.06 -15.11
C LYS A 72 -4.31 -0.05 -15.01
N GLU A 73 -5.34 0.19 -14.20
CA GLU A 73 -6.42 -0.76 -13.85
C GLU A 73 -6.16 -1.61 -12.60
N PHE A 74 -4.94 -1.64 -12.05
CA PHE A 74 -4.64 -2.38 -10.82
C PHE A 74 -5.48 -1.91 -9.63
N ILE A 75 -5.65 -0.59 -9.46
CA ILE A 75 -6.54 -0.01 -8.45
C ILE A 75 -7.73 0.63 -9.12
N LYS A 76 -8.90 0.29 -8.64
CA LYS A 76 -10.19 0.76 -9.16
C LYS A 76 -10.91 1.56 -8.08
N LEU A 77 -11.22 2.82 -8.38
CA LEU A 77 -11.98 3.73 -7.51
C LEU A 77 -13.40 4.01 -8.06
N PRO A 78 -14.39 4.26 -7.18
CA PRO A 78 -15.78 4.48 -7.56
C PRO A 78 -16.06 5.89 -8.14
N CYS A 79 -15.03 6.58 -8.62
CA CYS A 79 -15.07 7.98 -9.05
C CYS A 79 -14.21 8.20 -10.29
N ASP A 80 -14.45 9.31 -11.00
CA ASP A 80 -13.60 9.71 -12.13
C ASP A 80 -12.26 10.28 -11.65
N ILE A 81 -11.19 9.92 -12.35
CA ILE A 81 -9.79 10.16 -11.96
C ILE A 81 -9.13 11.26 -12.81
N GLN A 82 -9.85 11.86 -13.75
CA GLN A 82 -9.31 12.96 -14.55
C GLN A 82 -8.79 14.15 -13.72
N GLU A 83 -9.22 14.32 -12.47
CA GLU A 83 -8.76 15.39 -11.57
C GLU A 83 -7.41 15.13 -10.85
N PHE A 84 -6.76 13.97 -11.07
CA PHE A 84 -5.68 13.50 -10.20
C PHE A 84 -4.30 13.98 -10.62
N HIS A 85 -4.00 14.04 -11.91
CA HIS A 85 -2.61 14.16 -12.41
C HIS A 85 -1.88 15.41 -11.89
N ASP A 86 -2.55 16.56 -11.78
CA ASP A 86 -1.91 17.82 -11.37
C ASP A 86 -1.81 17.99 -9.85
N ARG A 87 -2.51 17.15 -9.07
CA ARG A 87 -2.59 17.23 -7.60
C ARG A 87 -1.77 16.16 -6.91
N ILE A 88 -1.32 15.14 -7.64
CA ILE A 88 -0.50 14.07 -7.09
C ILE A 88 0.93 14.59 -6.95
N PRO A 89 1.49 14.56 -5.74
CA PRO A 89 2.86 15.01 -5.57
C PRO A 89 3.83 13.97 -6.09
N ASP A 90 4.91 14.42 -6.74
CA ASP A 90 6.06 13.56 -7.05
C ASP A 90 6.61 12.93 -5.76
N GLY A 91 6.90 11.63 -5.80
CA GLY A 91 7.36 10.83 -4.67
C GLY A 91 7.20 9.32 -4.90
N HIS A 92 7.46 8.51 -3.87
CA HIS A 92 7.42 7.04 -3.94
C HIS A 92 6.04 6.46 -4.26
N LEU A 93 4.97 7.24 -4.06
CA LEU A 93 3.59 6.84 -4.36
C LEU A 93 3.18 7.06 -5.81
N SER A 94 3.99 7.75 -6.63
CA SER A 94 3.63 8.13 -8.01
C SER A 94 3.23 6.92 -8.86
N ASN A 95 3.96 5.81 -8.74
CA ASN A 95 3.69 4.56 -9.45
C ASN A 95 2.32 3.95 -9.08
N ILE A 96 1.91 4.05 -7.81
CA ILE A 96 0.59 3.60 -7.37
C ILE A 96 -0.49 4.46 -8.01
N PHE A 97 -0.29 5.78 -8.05
CA PHE A 97 -1.27 6.69 -8.65
C PHE A 97 -1.44 6.47 -10.15
N SER A 98 -0.38 6.15 -10.89
CA SER A 98 -0.50 5.79 -12.32
C SER A 98 -1.28 4.50 -12.58
N ALA A 99 -1.41 3.66 -11.56
CA ALA A 99 -2.12 2.39 -11.64
C ALA A 99 -3.63 2.52 -11.36
N ILE A 100 -4.10 3.70 -10.92
CA ILE A 100 -5.50 3.92 -10.53
C ILE A 100 -6.36 4.22 -11.76
N SER A 101 -7.56 3.67 -11.77
CA SER A 101 -8.58 3.87 -12.80
C SER A 101 -9.99 3.91 -12.20
N SER A 102 -10.94 4.50 -12.92
CA SER A 102 -12.33 4.55 -12.48
C SER A 102 -13.04 3.25 -12.82
N TYR A 103 -14.06 2.87 -12.07
CA TYR A 103 -14.86 1.69 -12.36
C TYR A 103 -16.36 1.95 -12.30
N ARG A 104 -17.08 1.13 -13.07
CA ARG A 104 -18.49 0.80 -12.85
C ARG A 104 -18.51 -0.65 -12.36
N LEU A 105 -19.27 -0.92 -11.30
CA LEU A 105 -19.24 -2.14 -10.48
C LEU A 105 -18.86 -3.42 -11.26
N PRO A 106 -17.83 -4.18 -10.84
CA PRO A 106 -17.45 -5.42 -11.52
C PRO A 106 -18.50 -6.52 -11.30
N GLN A 107 -18.53 -7.50 -12.21
CA GLN A 107 -19.47 -8.62 -12.16
C GLN A 107 -19.17 -9.65 -11.06
N LYS A 108 -17.92 -9.74 -10.58
CA LYS A 108 -17.51 -10.66 -9.51
C LYS A 108 -16.40 -10.03 -8.68
N THR A 109 -16.65 -9.89 -7.38
CA THR A 109 -15.68 -9.34 -6.43
C THR A 109 -15.61 -10.21 -5.19
N HIS A 110 -14.41 -10.38 -4.63
CA HIS A 110 -14.24 -10.92 -3.29
C HIS A 110 -14.03 -9.74 -2.34
N THR A 111 -14.92 -9.59 -1.37
CA THR A 111 -14.89 -8.45 -0.44
C THR A 111 -14.11 -8.80 0.81
N ILE A 112 -13.10 -7.98 1.11
CA ILE A 112 -12.39 -7.99 2.39
C ILE A 112 -12.96 -6.83 3.21
N TYR A 113 -13.51 -7.13 4.39
CA TYR A 113 -14.16 -6.13 5.25
C TYR A 113 -13.20 -5.58 6.31
N GLU A 114 -12.12 -6.29 6.58
CA GLU A 114 -11.12 -5.92 7.55
C GLU A 114 -10.24 -4.77 7.06
N THR A 115 -9.76 -3.95 8.01
CA THR A 115 -8.80 -2.91 7.68
C THR A 115 -7.52 -3.57 7.20
N THR A 116 -7.12 -3.27 5.96
CA THR A 116 -5.93 -3.82 5.34
C THR A 116 -4.89 -2.72 5.17
N ILE A 117 -3.68 -2.97 5.65
CA ILE A 117 -2.52 -2.10 5.46
C ILE A 117 -1.66 -2.75 4.38
N ALA A 118 -1.57 -2.08 3.23
CA ALA A 118 -0.69 -2.50 2.17
C ALA A 118 0.71 -1.96 2.41
N VAL A 119 1.73 -2.82 2.31
CA VAL A 119 3.14 -2.49 2.58
C VAL A 119 3.96 -2.94 1.39
N ASN A 120 4.86 -2.08 0.92
CA ASN A 120 5.90 -2.45 -0.04
C ASN A 120 7.21 -2.48 0.72
N ARG A 121 7.80 -3.67 0.91
CA ARG A 121 9.06 -3.82 1.66
C ARG A 121 10.22 -3.34 0.79
N GLN A 122 11.24 -2.78 1.43
CA GLN A 122 12.49 -2.39 0.78
C GLN A 122 13.65 -3.21 1.33
N ASP A 123 14.61 -3.55 0.48
CA ASP A 123 15.93 -4.07 0.84
C ASP A 123 15.90 -5.25 1.84
N TYR A 124 15.67 -6.47 1.34
CA TYR A 124 15.76 -7.68 2.17
C TYR A 124 17.19 -7.91 2.71
N VAL A 125 17.26 -8.65 3.83
CA VAL A 125 18.44 -9.02 4.64
C VAL A 125 18.87 -8.01 5.71
N ASN A 126 18.30 -6.80 5.77
CA ASN A 126 18.59 -5.88 6.87
C ASN A 126 17.45 -5.85 7.92
N VAL A 127 17.73 -6.36 9.11
CA VAL A 127 16.86 -6.28 10.30
C VAL A 127 16.33 -4.86 10.51
N TYR A 128 17.13 -3.85 10.17
CA TYR A 128 16.74 -2.45 10.21
C TYR A 128 15.48 -2.13 9.38
N HIS A 129 15.40 -2.57 8.12
CA HIS A 129 14.26 -2.29 7.25
C HIS A 129 13.01 -3.03 7.73
N THR A 130 13.16 -4.29 8.14
CA THR A 130 12.05 -5.05 8.74
C THR A 130 11.49 -4.38 10.00
N ILE A 131 12.35 -3.89 10.90
CA ILE A 131 11.90 -3.17 12.11
C ILE A 131 11.19 -1.86 11.71
N THR A 132 11.71 -1.16 10.70
CA THR A 132 11.12 0.09 10.20
C THR A 132 9.72 -0.14 9.61
N ASP A 133 9.53 -1.21 8.84
CA ASP A 133 8.23 -1.58 8.26
C ASP A 133 7.22 -1.93 9.37
N VAL A 134 7.63 -2.78 10.32
CA VAL A 134 6.78 -3.15 11.48
C VAL A 134 6.41 -1.93 12.31
N TYR A 135 7.37 -1.03 12.57
CA TYR A 135 7.13 0.21 13.30
C TYR A 135 6.16 1.13 12.54
N THR A 136 6.30 1.23 11.22
CA THR A 136 5.38 2.01 10.37
C THR A 136 3.96 1.47 10.44
N VAL A 137 3.78 0.15 10.35
CA VAL A 137 2.48 -0.50 10.53
C VAL A 137 1.88 -0.22 11.91
N TYR A 138 2.70 -0.27 12.96
CA TYR A 138 2.27 0.06 14.32
C TYR A 138 1.81 1.52 14.45
N LEU A 139 2.56 2.47 13.88
CA LEU A 139 2.18 3.88 13.87
C LEU A 139 0.87 4.11 13.12
N LEU A 140 0.65 3.45 11.98
CA LEU A 140 -0.62 3.50 11.26
C LEU A 140 -1.77 2.94 12.11
N CYS A 141 -1.55 1.84 12.84
CA CYS A 141 -2.53 1.31 13.79
C CYS A 141 -2.88 2.33 14.88
N CYS A 142 -1.88 3.00 15.46
CA CYS A 142 -2.09 4.04 16.46
C CYS A 142 -2.86 5.23 15.88
N PHE A 143 -2.47 5.68 14.68
CA PHE A 143 -3.08 6.79 13.97
C PHE A 143 -4.56 6.55 13.67
N PHE A 144 -4.90 5.32 13.26
CA PHE A 144 -6.28 4.93 12.96
C PHE A 144 -7.05 4.32 14.14
N GLN A 145 -6.44 4.30 15.33
CA GLN A 145 -7.00 3.69 16.53
C GLN A 145 -7.47 2.24 16.28
N ARG A 146 -6.66 1.47 15.55
CA ARG A 146 -6.92 0.06 15.22
C ARG A 146 -6.09 -0.85 16.10
N ASN A 147 -6.69 -1.97 16.50
CA ASN A 147 -5.96 -3.04 17.17
C ASN A 147 -5.09 -3.76 16.12
N PRO A 148 -3.76 -3.87 16.31
CA PRO A 148 -2.88 -4.59 15.39
C PRO A 148 -3.31 -6.04 15.12
N LYS A 149 -4.02 -6.69 16.05
CA LYS A 149 -4.56 -8.05 15.86
C LYS A 149 -5.78 -8.13 14.94
N SER A 150 -6.37 -6.99 14.59
CA SER A 150 -7.58 -6.88 13.76
C SER A 150 -7.32 -6.34 12.35
N VAL A 151 -6.06 -5.99 12.04
CA VAL A 151 -5.67 -5.51 10.72
C VAL A 151 -5.06 -6.66 9.91
N ARG A 152 -5.27 -6.63 8.59
CA ARG A 152 -4.56 -7.50 7.64
C ARG A 152 -3.38 -6.74 7.05
N ILE A 153 -2.26 -7.43 6.85
CA ILE A 153 -1.13 -6.90 6.11
C ILE A 153 -1.15 -7.50 4.71
N LEU A 154 -1.06 -6.63 3.70
CA LEU A 154 -0.93 -7.03 2.30
C LEU A 154 0.44 -6.58 1.81
N PHE A 155 1.33 -7.54 1.54
CA PHE A 155 2.60 -7.22 0.89
C PHE A 155 2.37 -6.97 -0.60
N LEU A 156 2.88 -5.84 -1.10
CA LEU A 156 2.80 -5.40 -2.49
C LEU A 156 4.14 -5.59 -3.20
N ASP A 157 4.81 -6.69 -2.90
CA ASP A 157 6.12 -7.03 -3.38
C ASP A 157 6.24 -8.54 -3.63
N ALA A 158 7.25 -8.93 -4.40
CA ALA A 158 7.51 -10.31 -4.82
C ALA A 158 8.76 -10.87 -4.12
N HIS A 159 8.95 -10.54 -2.84
CA HIS A 159 10.15 -10.99 -2.13
C HIS A 159 10.10 -12.48 -1.82
N PRO A 160 11.27 -13.15 -1.74
CA PRO A 160 11.39 -14.53 -1.30
C PRO A 160 10.87 -14.74 0.13
N LYS A 161 10.56 -15.98 0.48
CA LYS A 161 10.13 -16.33 1.84
C LYS A 161 11.26 -16.12 2.85
N GLY A 162 11.03 -15.22 3.80
CA GLY A 162 11.90 -14.97 4.92
C GLY A 162 11.55 -15.77 6.18
N ASN A 163 12.50 -15.83 7.12
CA ASN A 163 12.30 -16.48 8.42
C ASN A 163 11.26 -15.78 9.31
N LEU A 164 10.79 -14.59 8.92
CA LEU A 164 9.80 -13.81 9.65
C LEU A 164 8.41 -13.87 9.00
N ASP A 165 8.26 -14.57 7.87
CA ASP A 165 6.98 -14.78 7.17
C ASP A 165 6.23 -16.03 7.69
N ILE A 166 6.33 -16.31 9.01
CA ILE A 166 5.76 -17.50 9.68
C ILE A 166 4.29 -17.30 10.06
#